data_AF-A0A0G9H6N5-F1
#
_entry.id   AF-A0A0G9H6N5-F1
#
_cell.length_a   1.000
_cell.length_b   1.000
_cell.length_c   1.000
_cell.angle_alpha   90.00
_cell.angle_beta   90.00
_cell.angle_gamma   90.00
#
_symmetry.space_group_name_H-M   'P 1'
#
loop_
_entity.id
_entity.type
_entity.pdbx_description
1 polymer ?
#
loop_
_entity_poly.entity_id
_entity_poly.type
_entity_poly.pdbx_seq_one_letter_code
_entity_poly.pdbx_strand_id
1 'polypeptide(L)'
;MKTTLRSLTLPALVSLALATAPAWAQQSTPATAPAAQKLPTATPPGAQDHGQKHADAVEQRIADLHAQLKITDQQAKPWDAFAQTMRDNARKADEAFRERAQKLPTMSAADAMKSYADLTETHADNMKKLSSAFSDLYSALSPEQKQIADAMYRNPHGGPKGTGPHKGGKASKSAPAGATSTAHG
;
A
#
# COMPACT_ATOMS: atom_id res chain seq x y z
N MET A 1 -46.70 -31.92 -36.40
CA MET A 1 -47.10 -33.34 -36.54
C MET A 1 -46.29 -34.17 -35.56
N LYS A 2 -46.99 -35.06 -34.85
CA LYS A 2 -46.49 -36.25 -34.11
C LYS A 2 -45.68 -36.05 -32.83
N THR A 3 -46.44 -36.09 -31.74
CA THR A 3 -46.11 -36.52 -30.38
C THR A 3 -45.40 -37.87 -30.30
N THR A 4 -44.61 -38.06 -29.24
CA THR A 4 -44.47 -39.38 -28.58
C THR A 4 -44.26 -39.21 -27.07
N LEU A 5 -45.20 -39.76 -26.33
CA LEU A 5 -45.25 -39.99 -24.88
C LEU A 5 -44.53 -41.31 -24.54
N ARG A 6 -44.10 -41.45 -23.28
CA ARG A 6 -43.97 -42.68 -22.41
C ARG A 6 -42.69 -42.58 -21.56
N SER A 7 -42.61 -42.96 -20.28
CA SER A 7 -43.55 -43.52 -19.31
C SER A 7 -42.84 -43.63 -17.94
N LEU A 8 -43.65 -43.77 -16.88
CA LEU A 8 -43.38 -43.92 -15.44
C LEU A 8 -42.26 -44.89 -15.01
N THR A 9 -41.69 -44.66 -13.81
CA THR A 9 -41.62 -45.62 -12.68
C THR A 9 -41.27 -44.92 -11.34
N LEU A 10 -42.05 -45.22 -10.28
CA LEU A 10 -41.85 -44.88 -8.85
C LEU A 10 -40.90 -45.92 -8.16
N PRO A 11 -40.81 -46.02 -6.82
CA PRO A 11 -40.24 -45.12 -5.79
C PRO A 11 -39.17 -45.86 -4.93
N ALA A 12 -38.38 -45.17 -4.11
CA ALA A 12 -37.62 -45.84 -3.04
C ALA A 12 -37.46 -44.95 -1.80
N LEU A 13 -38.40 -45.16 -0.86
CA LEU A 13 -38.25 -45.27 0.60
C LEU A 13 -37.36 -44.26 1.36
N VAL A 14 -38.08 -43.31 1.98
CA VAL A 14 -38.07 -42.93 3.41
C VAL A 14 -36.98 -43.59 4.27
N SER A 15 -36.16 -42.75 4.92
CA SER A 15 -35.81 -42.92 6.33
C SER A 15 -35.64 -41.56 6.98
N LEU A 16 -36.67 -41.21 7.76
CA LEU A 16 -36.74 -40.12 8.71
C LEU A 16 -36.03 -40.54 10.00
N ALA A 17 -35.08 -39.75 10.48
CA ALA A 17 -34.65 -39.80 11.88
C ALA A 17 -34.59 -38.36 12.41
N LEU A 18 -35.75 -37.92 12.90
CA LEU A 18 -35.88 -36.79 13.82
C LEU A 18 -35.69 -37.35 15.24
N ALA A 19 -34.70 -36.86 15.98
CA ALA A 19 -34.69 -36.97 17.43
C ALA A 19 -34.22 -35.64 18.01
N THR A 20 -35.18 -34.92 18.59
CA THR A 20 -35.04 -33.67 19.32
C THR A 20 -34.77 -33.92 20.81
N ALA A 21 -33.85 -33.11 21.36
CA ALA A 21 -33.76 -32.64 22.76
C ALA A 21 -33.37 -33.65 23.87
N PRO A 22 -32.88 -33.21 25.06
CA PRO A 22 -32.95 -31.86 25.62
C PRO A 22 -31.61 -31.21 26.02
N ALA A 23 -31.67 -29.89 26.18
CA ALA A 23 -30.72 -29.09 26.92
C ALA A 23 -30.71 -29.51 28.40
N TRP A 24 -29.53 -29.82 28.93
CA TRP A 24 -29.28 -29.78 30.36
C TRP A 24 -28.32 -28.67 30.71
N ALA A 25 -28.78 -27.95 31.73
CA ALA A 25 -28.21 -26.84 32.43
C ALA A 25 -26.73 -27.02 32.84
N GLN A 26 -26.03 -25.89 32.77
CA GLN A 26 -25.11 -25.36 33.79
C GLN A 26 -24.25 -26.38 34.56
N GLN A 27 -22.98 -26.47 34.15
CA GLN A 27 -21.90 -26.74 35.09
C GLN A 27 -20.97 -25.52 35.10
N SER A 28 -21.29 -24.56 35.98
CA SER A 28 -20.40 -23.47 36.35
C SER A 28 -19.20 -24.08 37.09
N THR A 29 -18.03 -24.11 36.46
CA THR A 29 -16.78 -24.42 37.15
C THR A 29 -16.19 -23.14 37.76
N PRO A 30 -15.54 -23.23 38.92
CA PRO A 30 -15.08 -22.06 39.65
C PRO A 30 -13.95 -21.34 38.90
N ALA A 31 -14.08 -20.02 38.86
CA ALA A 31 -13.11 -19.09 38.31
C ALA A 31 -11.72 -19.30 38.93
N THR A 32 -10.78 -19.75 38.10
CA THR A 32 -9.35 -19.52 38.35
C THR A 32 -9.02 -18.19 37.67
N ALA A 33 -8.65 -17.19 38.47
CA ALA A 33 -8.21 -15.89 37.95
C ALA A 33 -7.03 -16.09 37.00
N PRO A 34 -7.02 -15.51 35.79
CA PRO A 34 -5.83 -15.52 34.97
C PRO A 34 -4.77 -14.68 35.67
N ALA A 35 -3.68 -15.33 36.08
CA ALA A 35 -2.45 -14.66 36.46
C ALA A 35 -2.08 -13.65 35.37
N ALA A 36 -1.78 -12.43 35.78
CA ALA A 36 -1.36 -11.34 34.91
C ALA A 36 -0.20 -11.78 34.02
N GLN A 37 -0.49 -12.08 32.76
CA GLN A 37 0.53 -12.22 31.74
C GLN A 37 1.02 -10.81 31.44
N LYS A 38 2.13 -10.42 32.06
CA LYS A 38 2.90 -9.26 31.61
C LYS A 38 3.28 -9.55 30.15
N LEU A 39 2.62 -8.90 29.20
CA LEU A 39 3.09 -8.87 27.82
C LEU A 39 4.55 -8.40 27.89
N PRO A 40 5.51 -9.12 27.31
CA PRO A 40 6.84 -8.58 27.14
C PRO A 40 6.68 -7.33 26.27
N THR A 41 6.93 -6.16 26.86
CA THR A 41 7.20 -4.94 26.10
C THR A 41 8.56 -5.12 25.43
N ALA A 42 8.61 -5.98 24.42
CA ALA A 42 9.69 -5.99 23.47
C ALA A 42 9.49 -4.73 22.63
N THR A 43 10.24 -3.68 22.93
CA THR A 43 10.47 -2.58 21.99
C THR A 43 10.86 -3.20 20.64
N PRO A 44 10.10 -2.97 19.55
CA PRO A 44 10.43 -3.59 18.28
C PRO A 44 11.84 -3.15 17.83
N PRO A 45 12.76 -4.08 17.53
CA PRO A 45 14.00 -3.76 16.84
C PRO A 45 13.63 -3.42 15.39
N GLY A 46 13.24 -2.17 15.12
CA GLY A 46 12.74 -1.81 13.79
C GLY A 46 12.69 -0.32 13.50
N ALA A 47 12.46 0.53 14.49
CA ALA A 47 12.32 1.98 14.24
C ALA A 47 13.61 2.63 13.70
N GLN A 48 14.80 2.19 14.16
CA GLN A 48 16.08 2.68 13.63
C GLN A 48 16.40 2.12 12.23
N ASP A 49 16.02 0.86 11.98
CA ASP A 49 16.27 0.17 10.72
C ASP A 49 15.47 0.78 9.55
N HIS A 50 14.22 1.19 9.80
CA HIS A 50 13.41 1.86 8.78
C HIS A 50 13.94 3.23 8.37
N GLY A 51 14.38 4.06 9.32
CA GLY A 51 14.91 5.39 9.00
C GLY A 51 16.21 5.33 8.18
N GLN A 52 17.09 4.39 8.50
CA GLN A 52 18.34 4.20 7.75
C GLN A 52 18.06 3.68 6.32
N LYS A 53 17.17 2.71 6.17
CA LYS A 53 16.74 2.21 4.84
C LYS A 53 16.17 3.30 3.94
N HIS A 54 15.43 4.25 4.51
CA HIS A 54 14.90 5.39 3.76
C HIS A 54 16.01 6.34 3.29
N ALA A 55 16.96 6.66 4.17
CA ALA A 55 18.12 7.47 3.81
C ALA A 55 18.96 6.81 2.71
N ASP A 56 19.22 5.50 2.82
CA ASP A 56 19.95 4.73 1.81
C ASP A 56 19.23 4.75 0.45
N ALA A 57 17.91 4.60 0.44
CA ALA A 57 17.10 4.69 -0.78
C ALA A 57 17.16 6.09 -1.43
N VAL A 58 17.23 7.15 -0.62
CA VAL A 58 17.40 8.52 -1.12
C VAL A 58 18.76 8.69 -1.76
N GLU A 59 19.84 8.24 -1.11
CA GLU A 59 21.20 8.32 -1.68
C GLU A 59 21.32 7.49 -2.96
N GLN A 60 20.74 6.29 -2.99
CA GLN A 60 20.69 5.48 -4.20
C GLN A 60 20.00 6.23 -5.35
N ARG A 61 18.85 6.86 -5.08
CA ARG A 61 18.13 7.63 -6.09
C ARG A 61 18.92 8.86 -6.56
N ILE A 62 19.65 9.52 -5.67
CA ILE A 62 20.54 10.64 -6.02
C ILE A 62 21.64 10.14 -6.96
N ALA A 63 22.31 9.03 -6.62
CA ALA A 63 23.35 8.44 -7.44
C ALA A 63 22.84 8.01 -8.83
N ASP A 64 21.68 7.35 -8.87
CA ASP A 64 21.04 6.91 -10.12
C ASP A 64 20.70 8.09 -11.02
N LEU A 65 20.16 9.19 -10.46
CA LEU A 65 19.84 10.40 -11.22
C LEU A 65 21.11 11.09 -11.73
N HIS A 66 22.18 11.17 -10.92
CA HIS A 66 23.46 11.74 -11.34
C HIS A 66 24.02 10.99 -12.55
N ALA A 67 24.04 9.66 -12.47
CA ALA A 67 24.54 8.79 -13.51
C ALA A 67 23.71 8.87 -14.79
N GLN A 68 22.38 8.81 -14.67
CA GLN A 68 21.50 8.86 -15.84
C GLN A 68 21.54 10.22 -16.55
N LEU A 69 21.59 11.32 -15.80
CA LEU A 69 21.71 12.67 -16.35
C LEU A 69 23.15 13.00 -16.80
N LYS A 70 24.12 12.12 -16.51
CA LYS A 70 25.55 12.32 -16.85
C LYS A 70 26.06 13.68 -16.40
N ILE A 71 25.77 14.02 -15.14
CA ILE A 71 26.16 15.31 -14.55
C ILE A 71 27.68 15.47 -14.63
N THR A 72 28.12 16.67 -15.03
CA THR A 72 29.54 17.02 -15.17
C THR A 72 30.01 17.93 -14.04
N ASP A 73 31.32 18.10 -13.90
CA ASP A 73 31.91 19.01 -12.91
C ASP A 73 31.41 20.46 -13.05
N GLN A 74 31.11 20.90 -14.27
CA GLN A 74 30.54 22.22 -14.55
C GLN A 74 29.12 22.38 -13.98
N GLN A 75 28.44 21.27 -13.72
CA GLN A 75 27.06 21.18 -13.21
C GLN A 75 27.02 20.78 -11.73
N ALA A 76 28.17 20.59 -11.08
CA ALA A 76 28.25 20.11 -9.70
C ALA A 76 27.47 21.00 -8.73
N LYS A 77 27.61 22.33 -8.84
CA LYS A 77 26.92 23.27 -7.94
C LYS A 77 25.38 23.16 -7.98
N PRO A 78 24.71 23.28 -9.14
CA PRO A 78 23.26 23.11 -9.18
C PRO A 78 22.82 21.67 -8.90
N TRP A 79 23.66 20.67 -9.22
CA TRP A 79 23.40 19.29 -8.83
C TRP A 79 23.38 19.10 -7.31
N ASP A 80 24.38 19.61 -6.59
CA ASP A 80 24.50 19.48 -5.14
C ASP A 80 23.31 20.13 -4.43
N ALA A 81 22.86 21.29 -4.92
CA ALA A 81 21.66 21.96 -4.40
C ALA A 81 20.39 21.10 -4.59
N PHE A 82 20.23 20.48 -5.75
CA PHE A 82 19.12 19.55 -6.03
C PHE A 82 19.19 18.30 -5.15
N ALA A 83 20.35 17.65 -5.06
CA ALA A 83 20.57 16.48 -4.22
C ALA A 83 20.33 16.79 -2.73
N GLN A 84 20.81 17.93 -2.25
CA GLN A 84 20.57 18.37 -0.87
C GLN A 84 19.07 18.59 -0.61
N THR A 85 18.36 19.19 -1.56
CA THR A 85 16.89 19.38 -1.44
C THR A 85 16.17 18.04 -1.34
N MET A 86 16.60 17.01 -2.08
CA MET A 86 16.05 15.65 -1.95
C MET A 86 16.26 15.06 -0.54
N ARG A 87 17.48 15.18 0.00
CA ARG A 87 17.82 14.71 1.35
C ARG A 87 17.01 15.44 2.42
N ASP A 88 16.92 16.76 2.32
CA ASP A 88 16.21 17.59 3.30
C ASP A 88 14.72 17.28 3.31
N ASN A 89 14.12 17.13 2.12
CA ASN A 89 12.72 16.75 1.98
C ASN A 89 12.44 15.37 2.57
N ALA A 90 13.33 14.39 2.35
CA ALA A 90 13.20 13.05 2.91
C ALA A 90 13.25 13.09 4.45
N ARG A 91 14.25 13.78 5.04
CA ARG A 91 14.34 13.93 6.49
C ARG A 91 13.09 14.58 7.09
N LYS A 92 12.60 15.67 6.48
CA LYS A 92 11.37 16.36 6.93
C LYS A 92 10.14 15.46 6.84
N ALA A 93 10.01 14.70 5.75
CA ALA A 93 8.90 13.76 5.59
C ALA A 93 8.96 12.65 6.65
N ASP A 94 10.12 12.02 6.84
CA ASP A 94 10.28 10.94 7.82
C ASP A 94 10.03 11.43 9.25
N GLU A 95 10.47 12.65 9.59
CA GLU A 95 10.17 13.27 10.88
C GLU A 95 8.67 13.46 11.08
N ALA A 96 7.98 14.07 10.12
CA ALA A 96 6.56 14.32 10.20
C ALA A 96 5.74 13.01 10.29
N PHE A 97 6.14 11.97 9.54
CA PHE A 97 5.51 10.65 9.63
C PHE A 97 5.74 9.99 10.99
N ARG A 98 6.96 10.05 11.54
CA ARG A 98 7.26 9.51 12.88
C ARG A 98 6.46 10.23 13.96
N GLU A 99 6.42 11.56 13.93
CA GLU A 99 5.66 12.35 14.90
C GLU A 99 4.17 12.02 14.84
N ARG A 100 3.60 11.93 13.63
CA ARG A 100 2.19 11.55 13.49
C ARG A 100 1.95 10.14 14.00
N ALA A 101 2.81 9.18 13.67
CA ALA A 101 2.66 7.80 14.12
C ALA A 101 2.66 7.68 15.65
N GLN A 102 3.47 8.50 16.34
CA GLN A 102 3.50 8.54 17.81
C GLN A 102 2.24 9.16 18.43
N LYS A 103 1.68 10.20 17.81
CA LYS A 103 0.53 10.94 18.36
C LYS A 103 -0.83 10.37 17.94
N LEU A 104 -0.90 9.68 16.79
CA LEU A 104 -2.15 9.18 16.21
C LEU A 104 -3.00 8.30 17.16
N PRO A 105 -2.43 7.38 17.97
CA PRO A 105 -3.22 6.52 18.85
C PRO A 105 -4.03 7.27 19.91
N THR A 106 -3.67 8.51 20.22
CA THR A 106 -4.32 9.34 21.25
C THR A 106 -5.11 10.51 20.67
N MET A 107 -5.14 10.68 19.35
CA MET A 107 -5.85 11.78 18.69
C MET A 107 -7.36 11.53 18.61
N SER A 108 -8.15 12.60 18.72
CA SER A 108 -9.55 12.55 18.26
C SER A 108 -9.62 12.36 16.74
N ALA A 109 -10.79 11.99 16.21
CA ALA A 109 -10.97 11.89 14.76
C ALA A 109 -10.73 13.23 14.03
N ALA A 110 -11.14 14.35 14.65
CA ALA A 110 -10.91 15.69 14.11
C ALA A 110 -9.41 16.02 14.05
N ASP A 111 -8.66 15.72 15.11
CA ASP A 111 -7.20 15.93 15.17
C ASP A 111 -6.45 15.00 14.21
N ALA A 112 -6.92 13.75 14.06
CA ALA A 112 -6.35 12.80 13.11
C ALA A 112 -6.51 13.28 11.65
N MET A 113 -7.62 13.93 11.32
CA MET A 113 -7.84 14.58 10.02
C MET A 113 -6.99 15.82 9.85
N LYS A 114 -6.92 16.69 10.86
CA LYS A 114 -6.04 17.86 10.83
C LYS A 114 -4.57 17.46 10.62
N SER A 115 -4.06 16.49 11.37
CA SER A 115 -2.68 16.02 11.21
C SER A 115 -2.38 15.47 9.82
N TYR A 116 -3.36 14.86 9.14
CA TYR A 116 -3.19 14.40 7.77
C TYR A 116 -3.14 15.58 6.77
N ALA A 117 -3.96 16.61 6.98
CA ALA A 117 -3.88 17.84 6.22
C ALA A 117 -2.50 18.51 6.37
N ASP A 118 -2.00 18.62 7.60
CA ASP A 118 -0.68 19.21 7.89
C ASP A 118 0.48 18.41 7.22
N LEU A 119 0.37 17.06 7.16
CA LEU A 119 1.31 16.22 6.40
C LEU A 119 1.25 16.50 4.89
N THR A 120 0.05 16.67 4.35
CA THR A 120 -0.15 16.94 2.92
C THR A 120 0.41 18.31 2.53
N GLU A 121 0.22 19.31 3.39
CA GLU A 121 0.83 20.64 3.23
C GLU A 121 2.36 20.56 3.25
N THR A 122 2.94 19.82 4.21
CA THR A 122 4.39 19.56 4.25
C THR A 122 4.90 18.91 2.96
N HIS A 123 4.15 17.96 2.42
CA HIS A 123 4.50 17.31 1.15
C HIS A 123 4.48 18.31 -0.02
N ALA A 124 3.44 19.15 -0.10
CA ALA A 124 3.34 20.18 -1.13
C ALA A 124 4.51 21.18 -1.09
N ASP A 125 4.88 21.64 0.11
CA ASP A 125 6.04 22.51 0.31
C ASP A 125 7.34 21.85 -0.16
N ASN A 126 7.54 20.58 0.20
CA ASN A 126 8.72 19.82 -0.21
C ASN A 126 8.78 19.69 -1.74
N MET A 127 7.65 19.41 -2.40
CA MET A 127 7.59 19.34 -3.86
C MET A 127 7.85 20.69 -4.53
N LYS A 128 7.38 21.79 -3.95
CA LYS A 128 7.67 23.15 -4.44
C LYS A 128 9.17 23.46 -4.37
N LYS A 129 9.81 23.14 -3.24
CA LYS A 129 11.28 23.30 -3.08
C LYS A 129 12.05 22.46 -4.10
N LEU A 130 11.66 21.19 -4.24
CA LEU A 130 12.30 20.27 -5.19
C LEU A 130 12.14 20.75 -6.63
N SER A 131 10.95 21.24 -7.00
CA SER A 131 10.68 21.82 -8.31
C SER A 131 11.56 23.03 -8.60
N SER A 132 11.77 23.90 -7.61
CA SER A 132 12.66 25.06 -7.76
C SER A 132 14.10 24.62 -7.99
N ALA A 133 14.64 23.74 -7.15
CA ALA A 133 16.01 23.23 -7.28
C ALA A 133 16.21 22.46 -8.60
N PHE A 134 15.21 21.72 -9.05
CA PHE A 134 15.25 21.04 -10.35
C PHE A 134 15.23 22.03 -11.51
N SER A 135 14.49 23.13 -11.43
CA SER A 135 14.49 24.19 -12.45
C SER A 135 15.90 24.79 -12.64
N ASP A 136 16.60 25.03 -11.53
CA ASP A 136 17.98 25.55 -11.56
C ASP A 136 18.95 24.53 -12.18
N LEU A 137 18.84 23.25 -11.79
CA LEU A 137 19.61 22.16 -12.41
C LEU A 137 19.30 22.04 -13.91
N TYR A 138 18.03 21.96 -14.27
CA TYR A 138 17.58 21.80 -15.66
C TYR A 138 18.10 22.93 -16.55
N SER A 139 18.15 24.17 -16.03
CA SER A 139 18.68 25.31 -16.77
C SER A 139 20.17 25.16 -17.13
N ALA A 140 20.95 24.48 -16.27
CA ALA A 140 22.38 24.20 -16.48
C ALA A 140 22.66 22.93 -17.32
N LEU A 141 21.63 22.13 -17.64
CA LEU A 141 21.76 20.93 -18.47
C LEU A 141 21.95 21.26 -19.96
N SER A 142 22.74 20.42 -20.64
CA SER A 142 22.86 20.43 -22.10
C SER A 142 21.53 20.05 -22.78
N PRO A 143 21.34 20.35 -24.07
CA PRO A 143 20.16 19.91 -24.81
C PRO A 143 19.91 18.39 -24.73
N GLU A 144 20.96 17.59 -24.81
CA GLU A 144 20.89 16.12 -24.72
C GLU A 144 20.46 15.66 -23.32
N GLN A 145 21.02 16.27 -22.27
CA GLN A 145 20.65 15.96 -20.88
C GLN A 145 19.21 16.38 -20.57
N LYS A 146 18.75 17.51 -21.13
CA LYS A 146 17.34 17.94 -21.03
C LYS A 146 16.39 16.94 -21.66
N GLN A 147 16.74 16.38 -22.83
CA GLN A 147 15.94 15.31 -23.45
C GLN A 147 15.87 14.06 -22.58
N ILE A 148 16.98 13.67 -21.94
CA ILE A 148 16.99 12.54 -20.99
C ILE A 148 16.07 12.84 -19.80
N ALA A 149 16.20 14.03 -19.20
CA ALA A 149 15.37 14.45 -18.08
C ALA A 149 13.89 14.47 -18.45
N ASP A 150 13.53 15.06 -19.59
CA ASP A 150 12.16 15.10 -20.11
C ASP A 150 11.57 13.69 -20.27
N ALA A 151 12.35 12.74 -20.81
CA ALA A 151 11.91 11.37 -21.03
C ALA A 151 11.61 10.65 -19.70
N MET A 152 12.42 10.88 -18.67
CA MET A 152 12.18 10.31 -17.33
C MET A 152 10.82 10.74 -16.76
N TYR A 153 10.44 12.01 -16.95
CA TYR A 153 9.17 12.53 -16.43
C TYR A 153 7.96 12.20 -17.31
N ARG A 154 8.13 12.08 -18.63
CA ARG A 154 7.05 11.68 -19.55
C ARG A 154 6.72 10.20 -19.44
N ASN A 155 7.68 9.36 -19.07
CA ASN A 155 7.51 7.91 -19.01
C ASN A 155 7.88 7.36 -17.62
N PRO A 156 7.09 7.67 -16.57
CA PRO A 156 7.40 7.30 -15.18
C PRO A 156 7.50 5.78 -14.93
N HIS A 157 7.11 4.95 -15.92
CA HIS A 157 7.20 3.48 -15.90
C HIS A 157 8.33 2.91 -16.77
N GLY A 158 9.30 3.73 -17.21
CA GLY A 158 10.40 3.35 -18.10
C GLY A 158 11.63 2.69 -17.47
N GLY A 159 11.54 2.19 -16.22
CA GLY A 159 12.59 1.31 -15.69
C GLY A 159 12.70 0.02 -16.51
N PRO A 160 13.85 -0.69 -16.49
CA PRO A 160 14.00 -1.93 -17.25
C PRO A 160 12.80 -2.84 -16.95
N LYS A 161 12.01 -3.13 -18.00
CA LYS A 161 10.90 -4.06 -17.90
C LYS A 161 11.48 -5.37 -17.37
N GLY A 162 11.16 -5.69 -16.13
CA GLY A 162 11.23 -7.06 -15.64
C GLY A 162 10.27 -7.89 -16.48
N THR A 163 10.74 -8.39 -17.62
CA THR A 163 10.11 -9.48 -18.35
C THR A 163 10.35 -10.75 -17.53
N GLY A 164 9.75 -10.81 -16.34
CA GLY A 164 9.52 -12.06 -15.65
C GLY A 164 8.33 -12.74 -16.32
N PRO A 165 8.43 -14.01 -16.73
CA PRO A 165 7.28 -14.72 -17.25
C PRO A 165 6.21 -14.85 -16.16
N HIS A 166 5.10 -14.13 -16.31
CA HIS A 166 3.87 -14.42 -15.60
C HIS A 166 3.37 -15.80 -16.05
N LYS A 167 3.79 -16.83 -15.33
CA LYS A 167 3.28 -18.20 -15.47
C LYS A 167 1.79 -18.18 -15.13
N GLY A 168 0.97 -18.55 -16.11
CA GLY A 168 -0.48 -18.42 -16.07
C GLY A 168 -1.16 -19.10 -14.89
N GLY A 169 -2.09 -18.38 -14.27
CA GLY A 169 -3.19 -18.95 -13.50
C GLY A 169 -4.44 -18.95 -14.39
N LYS A 170 -4.95 -20.15 -14.71
CA LYS A 170 -6.16 -20.36 -15.50
C LYS A 170 -7.35 -19.64 -14.88
N ALA A 171 -8.16 -19.04 -15.75
CA ALA A 171 -9.50 -18.57 -15.47
C ALA A 171 -10.39 -19.72 -14.97
N SER A 172 -10.99 -19.52 -13.79
CA SER A 172 -12.26 -20.17 -13.44
C SER A 172 -13.35 -19.12 -13.51
N LYS A 173 -14.11 -19.17 -14.61
CA LYS A 173 -15.40 -18.50 -14.76
C LYS A 173 -16.35 -19.02 -13.69
N SER A 174 -16.95 -18.14 -12.90
CA SER A 174 -18.17 -18.43 -12.16
C SER A 174 -18.97 -17.15 -11.97
N ALA A 175 -19.81 -16.85 -12.96
CA ALA A 175 -21.08 -16.15 -12.79
C ALA A 175 -22.02 -16.66 -13.91
N PRO A 176 -23.32 -16.77 -13.64
CA PRO A 176 -24.13 -15.64 -14.04
C PRO A 176 -25.16 -15.17 -12.99
N ALA A 177 -25.64 -13.98 -13.30
CA ALA A 177 -26.60 -13.15 -12.62
C ALA A 177 -27.96 -13.80 -12.32
N GLY A 178 -28.55 -13.37 -11.21
CA GLY A 178 -29.84 -12.69 -11.18
C GLY A 178 -31.10 -13.49 -11.51
N ALA A 179 -31.96 -13.66 -10.50
CA ALA A 179 -33.41 -13.64 -10.68
C ALA A 179 -34.15 -13.34 -9.36
N THR A 180 -34.74 -12.14 -9.32
CA THR A 180 -36.10 -11.82 -8.85
C THR A 180 -36.57 -12.22 -7.45
N SER A 181 -36.76 -11.16 -6.66
CA SER A 181 -37.76 -11.04 -5.59
C SER A 181 -39.16 -11.43 -6.07
N THR A 182 -39.80 -12.39 -5.40
CA THR A 182 -41.23 -12.70 -5.54
C THR A 182 -41.87 -12.65 -4.15
N ALA A 183 -42.87 -11.80 -4.01
CA ALA A 183 -43.74 -11.64 -2.86
C ALA A 183 -44.57 -12.90 -2.58
N HIS A 184 -44.89 -13.17 -1.30
CA HIS A 184 -46.13 -13.79 -0.84
C HIS A 184 -46.29 -13.60 0.69
N GLY A 185 -47.47 -13.18 1.13
CA GLY A 185 -47.90 -13.08 2.52
C GLY A 185 -48.62 -11.79 2.84
#